data_AF-A0A2V2E0K6-F1
#
_entry.id   AF-A0A2V2E0K6-F1
#
_cell.length_a   1.000
_cell.length_b   1.000
_cell.length_c   1.000
_cell.angle_alpha   90.00
_cell.angle_beta   90.00
_cell.angle_gamma   90.00
#
_symmetry.space_group_name_H-M   'P 1'
#
loop_
_entity.id
_entity.type
_entity.pdbx_description
1 polymer ?
#
loop_
_entity_poly.entity_id
_entity_poly.type
_entity_poly.pdbx_seq_one_letter_code
_entity_poly.pdbx_strand_id
1 'polypeptide(L)' 'MAKSGTNKKYTGEFKQMVVETMRKELLSYQETARRFEVRSDTQVKNWERIYLEEGP' A
#
# COMPACT_ATOMS: atom_id res chain seq x y z
N MET A 1 -1.01 20.01 -14.48
CA MET A 1 -0.74 18.75 -13.74
C MET A 1 -2.05 18.26 -13.14
N ALA A 2 -2.68 17.23 -13.69
CA ALA A 2 -3.79 16.53 -13.03
C ALA A 2 -4.04 15.23 -13.78
N LYS A 3 -3.54 14.10 -13.26
CA LYS A 3 -3.99 12.80 -13.74
C LYS A 3 -5.24 12.42 -12.95
N SER A 4 -6.36 12.68 -13.62
CA SER A 4 -7.70 12.21 -13.33
C SER A 4 -7.74 10.70 -13.04
N GLY A 5 -8.68 10.28 -12.20
CA GLY A 5 -9.33 8.98 -12.42
C GLY A 5 -9.40 8.05 -11.23
N THR A 6 -10.64 7.80 -10.83
CA THR A 6 -11.18 6.62 -10.14
C THR A 6 -11.00 6.55 -8.62
N ASN A 7 -12.08 6.94 -7.96
CA ASN A 7 -12.73 6.35 -6.78
C ASN A 7 -12.17 4.98 -6.34
N LYS A 8 -10.93 4.96 -5.85
CA LYS A 8 -10.27 3.80 -5.27
C LYS A 8 -10.47 3.94 -3.77
N LYS A 9 -11.08 2.92 -3.16
CA LYS A 9 -11.32 2.78 -1.71
C LYS A 9 -10.07 2.98 -0.83
N TYR A 10 -8.88 3.06 -1.41
CA TYR A 10 -7.61 3.35 -0.75
C TYR A 10 -6.93 4.51 -1.48
N THR A 11 -6.77 5.64 -0.79
CA THR A 11 -6.01 6.81 -1.28
C THR A 11 -4.53 6.43 -1.50
N GLY A 12 -3.83 7.16 -2.36
CA GLY A 12 -2.38 6.95 -2.57
C GLY A 12 -1.61 7.03 -1.25
N GLU A 13 -1.99 7.98 -0.39
CA GLU A 13 -1.46 8.17 0.97
C GLU A 13 -1.66 6.93 1.86
N PHE A 14 -2.83 6.29 1.80
CA PHE A 14 -3.08 5.07 2.58
C PHE A 14 -2.15 3.93 2.14
N LYS A 15 -1.96 3.75 0.83
CA LYS A 15 -1.05 2.72 0.32
C LYS A 15 0.39 2.98 0.74
N GLN A 16 0.84 4.24 0.67
CA GLN A 16 2.16 4.64 1.15
C GLN A 16 2.30 4.36 2.65
N MET A 17 1.34 4.78 3.47
CA MET A 17 1.35 4.54 4.91
C MET A 17 1.45 3.05 5.27
N VAL A 18 0.73 2.19 4.54
CA VAL A 18 0.77 0.73 4.73
C VAL A 18 2.16 0.18 4.40
N VAL A 19 2.73 0.55 3.25
CA VAL A 19 4.05 0.08 2.79
C VAL A 19 5.18 0.63 3.67
N GLU A 20 5.13 1.90 4.04
CA GLU A 20 6.10 2.51 4.96
C GLU A 20 6.07 1.86 6.33
N THR A 21 4.88 1.66 6.91
CA THR A 21 4.76 1.00 8.21
C THR A 21 5.27 -0.43 8.14
N MET A 22 4.95 -1.16 7.06
CA MET A 22 5.47 -2.50 6.83
C MET A 22 7.00 -2.52 6.78
N ARG A 23 7.63 -1.59 6.05
CA ARG A 23 9.10 -1.52 5.93
C ARG A 23 9.76 -1.03 7.22
N LYS A 24 9.14 -0.09 7.93
CA LYS A 24 9.65 0.49 9.17
C LYS A 24 9.57 -0.50 10.33
N GLU A 25 8.47 -1.24 10.43
CA GLU A 25 8.26 -2.26 11.48
C GLU A 25 8.68 -3.67 11.03
N LEU A 26 9.19 -3.82 9.79
CA LEU A 26 9.58 -5.10 9.18
C LEU A 26 8.48 -6.18 9.26
N LEU A 27 7.24 -5.76 9.08
CA LEU A 27 6.08 -6.63 9.15
C LEU A 27 5.99 -7.52 7.92
N SER A 28 5.51 -8.76 8.12
CA SER A 28 5.19 -9.65 7.00
C SER A 28 3.90 -9.19 6.31
N TYR A 29 3.76 -9.45 5.02
CA TYR A 29 2.60 -9.04 4.22
C TYR A 29 1.25 -9.47 4.83
N GLN A 30 1.20 -10.65 5.47
CA GLN A 30 0.02 -11.12 6.18
C GLN A 30 -0.27 -10.32 7.45
N GLU A 31 0.76 -9.95 8.20
CA GLU A 31 0.63 -9.18 9.44
C GLU A 31 0.14 -7.77 9.12
N THR A 32 0.73 -7.15 8.09
CA THR A 32 0.28 -5.86 7.55
C THR A 32 -1.15 -5.95 7.03
N ALA A 33 -1.51 -7.00 6.28
CA ALA A 33 -2.86 -7.17 5.79
C ALA A 33 -3.87 -7.31 6.95
N ARG A 34 -3.53 -8.03 8.02
CA ARG A 34 -4.38 -8.15 9.21
C ARG A 34 -4.50 -6.84 9.98
N ARG A 35 -3.40 -6.11 10.15
CA ARG A 35 -3.35 -4.84 10.91
C ARG A 35 -4.09 -3.71 10.23
N PHE A 36 -4.05 -3.65 8.90
CA PHE A 36 -4.74 -2.65 8.08
C PHE A 36 -6.04 -3.18 7.46
N GLU A 37 -6.51 -4.36 7.90
CA GLU A 37 -7.71 -5.06 7.38
C GLU A 37 -7.77 -5.12 5.85
N VAL A 38 -6.61 -5.31 5.22
CA VAL A 38 -6.47 -5.50 3.79
C VAL A 38 -6.95 -6.90 3.45
N ARG A 39 -7.82 -6.99 2.45
CA ARG A 39 -8.43 -8.26 2.03
C ARG A 39 -7.44 -9.36 1.66
N SER A 40 -6.23 -9.02 1.22
CA SER A 40 -5.23 -9.99 0.80
C SER A 40 -3.83 -9.42 0.91
N ASP A 41 -2.87 -10.23 1.31
CA ASP A 41 -1.44 -9.91 1.30
C ASP A 41 -0.94 -9.53 -0.12
N THR A 42 -1.56 -10.10 -1.16
CA THR A 42 -1.28 -9.75 -2.57
C THR A 42 -1.56 -8.28 -2.90
N GLN A 43 -2.50 -7.62 -2.20
CA GLN A 43 -2.72 -6.18 -2.36
C GLN A 43 -1.53 -5.39 -1.80
N VAL A 44 -1.02 -5.78 -0.62
CA VAL A 44 0.14 -5.15 0.01
C VAL A 44 1.37 -5.30 -0.88
N LYS A 45 1.59 -6.49 -1.45
CA LYS A 45 2.68 -6.74 -2.41
C LYS A 45 2.57 -5.87 -3.67
N ASN A 46 1.36 -5.73 -4.22
CA ASN A 46 1.14 -4.82 -5.36
C ASN A 46 1.40 -3.35 -4.97
N TRP A 47 1.04 -2.93 -3.77
CA TRP A 47 1.30 -1.56 -3.30
C TRP A 47 2.78 -1.29 -3.12
N GLU A 48 3.55 -2.24 -2.57
CA GLU A 48 5.02 -2.13 -2.48
C GLU A 48 5.64 -1.98 -3.86
N ARG A 49 5.20 -2.78 -4.83
CA ARG A 49 5.67 -2.70 -6.21
C ARG A 49 5.34 -1.34 -6.85
N ILE A 50 4.10 -0.87 -6.68
CA ILE A 50 3.69 0.46 -7.18
C ILE A 50 4.49 1.57 -6.50
N TYR A 51 4.75 1.47 -5.19
CA TYR A 51 5.56 2.43 -4.45
C TYR A 51 7.00 2.51 -4.96
N LEU A 52 7.59 1.37 -5.31
CA LEU A 52 8.93 1.30 -5.92
C LEU A 52 8.95 1.82 -7.36
N GLU A 53 7.91 1.57 -8.15
CA GLU A 53 7.81 1.99 -9.56
C GLU A 53 7.42 3.47 -9.72
N GLU A 54 6.53 3.99 -8.87
CA GLU A 54 6.03 5.36 -8.93
C GLU A 54 7.05 6.36 -8.35
N GLY A 55 7.92 5.91 -7.43
CA GLY A 55 8.88 6.75 -6.73
C GLY A 55 8.19 7.74 -5.77
N PRO A 56 8.91 8.29 -4.79
CA PRO A 56 8.37 9.25 -3.84
C PRO A 56 7.86 10.55 -4.50
#